data_AF-A0A815LYC6-F1
#
_entry.id   AF-A0A815LYC6-F1
#
_cell.length_a   1.000
_cell.length_b   1.000
_cell.length_c   1.000
_cell.angle_alpha   90.00
_cell.angle_beta   90.00
_cell.angle_gamma   90.00
#
_symmetry.space_group_name_H-M   'P 1'
#
loop_
_entity.id
_entity.type
_entity.pdbx_description
1 polymer ?
#
loop_
_entity_poly.entity_id
_entity_poly.type
_entity_poly.pdbx_seq_one_letter_code
_entity_poly.pdbx_strand_id
1 'polypeptide(L)'
;MIIYLNYQSEVTAYFARRQNEKKENEKQFLNEIKLKQENQVEKYRTYRIGELPDIQIRYSDIIIPLQALAQYDNHIARLLYASLFTSILNSLEDKLLPDEYFNLIHTIQHRFDVMLSQSEIFYPSFVAALLDIVLSKPEQIQISSQYISASTISSHLESVGILTIECFIRLNQQNESKQYINGPLKKKLKSDTDLNNQLYKKIDQWLELAKCYRSLANYDDVRGIFSQTPGLKSITLRAIEEESHTDFLLALNSYVTALEQYPLTDETLNDSILELEHEFWTQSMLNCCNQLNNWTIMSKHIFIDNTTFDTLWSNAHQLNYLMPYAIRAKLKLLITGNEKEQLEQNDLCQFFNNLSTNSNNTIITGNSETTFVKRSYIEKQYPFELATFFLYQKDFDQDKLLPDEYFYLIHIIQYPFDLMLSQSEIFYPSFVAHLLDIVL
;
A
#
# COMPACT_ATOMS: atom_id res chain seq x y z
N MET A 1 26.94 -52.33 -3.06
CA MET A 1 25.91 -51.32 -2.76
C MET A 1 26.49 -49.93 -2.51
N ILE A 2 27.48 -49.77 -1.62
CA ILE A 2 28.13 -48.46 -1.32
C ILE A 2 28.83 -47.83 -2.54
N ILE A 3 29.49 -48.63 -3.39
CA ILE A 3 30.19 -48.14 -4.60
C ILE A 3 29.20 -47.60 -5.66
N TYR A 4 28.01 -48.18 -5.75
CA TYR A 4 27.00 -47.77 -6.74
C TYR A 4 26.32 -46.45 -6.34
N LEU A 5 26.15 -46.23 -5.03
CA LEU A 5 25.62 -44.99 -4.47
C LEU A 5 26.61 -43.81 -4.62
N ASN A 6 27.91 -44.04 -4.42
CA ASN A 6 28.93 -43.01 -4.68
C ASN A 6 29.05 -42.66 -6.17
N TYR A 7 28.92 -43.64 -7.06
CA TYR A 7 28.93 -43.36 -8.50
C TYR A 7 27.70 -42.56 -8.95
N GLN A 8 26.53 -42.82 -8.37
CA GLN A 8 25.32 -42.03 -8.65
C GLN A 8 25.42 -40.60 -8.09
N SER A 9 26.01 -40.38 -6.91
CA SER A 9 26.19 -39.03 -6.35
C SER A 9 27.23 -38.19 -7.10
N GLU A 10 28.31 -38.81 -7.59
CA GLU A 10 29.30 -38.09 -8.42
C GLU A 10 28.73 -37.70 -9.78
N VAL A 11 27.89 -38.55 -10.37
CA VAL A 11 27.22 -38.27 -11.65
C VAL A 11 26.19 -37.14 -11.51
N THR A 12 25.39 -37.13 -10.43
CA THR A 12 24.45 -36.02 -10.17
C THR A 12 25.18 -34.73 -9.84
N ALA A 13 26.28 -34.77 -9.08
CA ALA A 13 27.12 -33.60 -8.81
C ALA A 13 27.76 -33.04 -10.09
N TYR A 14 28.20 -33.90 -11.01
CA TYR A 14 28.71 -33.49 -12.32
C TYR A 14 27.65 -32.80 -13.18
N PHE A 15 26.44 -33.38 -13.27
CA PHE A 15 25.33 -32.74 -14.00
C PHE A 15 24.87 -31.43 -13.35
N ALA A 16 24.84 -31.36 -12.01
CA ALA A 16 24.53 -30.13 -11.28
C ALA A 16 25.57 -29.02 -11.52
N ARG A 17 26.87 -29.35 -11.47
CA ARG A 17 27.95 -28.40 -11.79
C ARG A 17 27.84 -27.89 -13.22
N ARG A 18 27.63 -28.79 -14.18
CA ARG A 18 27.47 -28.42 -15.60
C ARG A 18 26.24 -27.54 -15.84
N GLN A 19 25.15 -27.79 -15.12
CA GLN A 19 23.94 -26.97 -15.19
C GLN A 19 24.18 -25.58 -14.58
N ASN A 20 24.92 -25.49 -13.48
CA ASN A 20 25.31 -24.22 -12.87
C ASN A 20 26.26 -23.42 -13.77
N GLU A 21 27.30 -24.04 -14.32
CA GLU A 21 28.21 -23.39 -15.28
C GLU A 21 27.45 -22.88 -16.52
N LYS A 22 26.49 -23.66 -17.02
CA LYS A 22 25.65 -23.22 -18.14
C LYS A 22 24.81 -21.99 -17.76
N LYS A 23 24.19 -21.99 -16.57
CA LYS A 23 23.43 -20.84 -16.06
C LYS A 23 24.31 -19.62 -15.84
N GLU A 24 25.53 -19.79 -15.34
CA GLU A 24 26.48 -18.68 -15.15
C GLU A 24 26.94 -18.10 -16.49
N ASN A 25 27.26 -18.94 -17.46
CA ASN A 25 27.63 -18.50 -18.81
C ASN A 25 26.47 -17.79 -19.52
N GLU A 26 25.23 -18.26 -19.36
CA GLU A 26 24.04 -17.57 -19.87
C GLU A 26 23.85 -16.20 -19.21
N LYS A 27 24.05 -16.10 -17.88
CA LYS A 27 24.01 -14.81 -17.16
C LYS A 27 25.10 -13.85 -17.64
N GLN A 28 26.33 -14.33 -17.81
CA GLN A 28 27.45 -13.52 -18.31
C GLN A 28 27.19 -13.02 -19.73
N PHE A 29 26.70 -13.89 -20.63
CA PHE A 29 26.36 -13.52 -22.00
C PHE A 29 25.24 -12.47 -22.06
N LEU A 30 24.20 -12.61 -21.24
CA LEU A 30 23.13 -11.60 -21.13
C LEU A 30 23.65 -10.26 -20.61
N ASN A 31 24.56 -10.28 -19.64
CA ASN A 31 25.20 -9.06 -19.12
C ASN A 31 26.09 -8.39 -20.16
N GLU A 32 26.84 -9.15 -20.96
CA GLU A 32 27.62 -8.60 -22.07
C GLU A 32 26.74 -7.96 -23.15
N ILE A 33 25.58 -8.55 -23.45
CA ILE A 33 24.60 -7.94 -24.37
C ILE A 33 24.06 -6.62 -23.79
N LYS A 34 23.68 -6.61 -22.51
CA LYS A 34 23.23 -5.39 -21.81
C LYS A 34 24.31 -4.31 -21.84
N LEU A 35 25.55 -4.64 -21.49
CA LEU A 35 26.68 -3.70 -21.51
C LEU A 35 26.94 -3.15 -22.93
N LYS A 36 26.80 -3.97 -23.98
CA LYS A 36 26.94 -3.52 -25.36
C LYS A 36 25.79 -2.60 -25.79
N GLN A 37 24.58 -2.82 -25.28
CA GLN A 37 23.41 -1.97 -25.52
C GLN A 37 23.52 -0.64 -24.76
N GLU A 38 23.93 -0.67 -23.49
CA GLU A 38 24.14 0.52 -22.64
C GLU A 38 25.23 1.44 -23.20
N ASN A 39 26.29 0.88 -23.79
CA ASN A 39 27.36 1.64 -24.41
C ASN A 39 27.02 2.19 -25.82
N GLN A 40 25.90 1.75 -26.43
CA GLN A 40 25.45 2.21 -27.73
C GLN A 40 24.33 3.24 -27.58
N VAL A 41 24.68 4.53 -27.72
CA VAL A 41 23.69 5.61 -27.74
C VAL A 41 23.03 5.66 -29.12
N GLU A 42 21.76 5.24 -29.20
CA GLU A 42 20.96 5.33 -30.42
C GLU A 42 20.42 6.76 -30.61
N LYS A 43 20.53 7.29 -31.84
CA LYS A 43 19.95 8.58 -32.22
C LYS A 43 18.64 8.37 -32.95
N TYR A 44 17.53 8.81 -32.35
CA TYR A 44 16.19 8.71 -32.95
C TYR A 44 15.89 9.78 -34.01
N ARG A 45 16.72 10.82 -34.12
CA ARG A 45 16.54 11.92 -35.07
C ARG A 45 17.83 12.21 -35.84
N THR A 46 17.66 12.53 -37.12
CA THR A 46 18.71 13.14 -37.95
C THR A 46 18.64 14.66 -37.83
N TYR A 47 19.78 15.28 -37.56
CA TYR A 47 19.88 16.74 -37.42
C TYR A 47 20.50 17.32 -38.68
N ARG A 48 19.86 18.33 -39.26
CA ARG A 48 20.43 19.07 -40.38
C ARG A 48 21.54 19.99 -39.87
N ILE A 49 22.69 19.96 -40.53
CA ILE A 49 23.83 20.84 -40.26
C ILE A 49 23.85 21.93 -41.34
N GLY A 50 23.74 23.19 -40.96
CA GLY A 50 23.74 24.36 -41.86
C GLY A 50 23.79 25.69 -41.08
N GLU A 51 23.89 26.82 -41.78
CA GLU A 51 23.98 28.16 -41.13
C GLU A 51 22.66 28.62 -40.50
N LEU A 52 21.52 28.13 -41.00
CA LEU A 52 20.19 28.46 -40.48
C LEU A 52 19.68 27.33 -39.57
N PRO A 53 18.93 27.66 -38.49
CA PRO A 53 18.36 26.64 -37.61
C PRO A 53 17.33 25.77 -38.32
N ASP A 54 17.22 24.52 -37.88
CA ASP A 54 16.27 23.54 -38.41
C ASP A 54 14.87 23.75 -37.83
N ILE A 55 14.04 24.54 -38.52
CA ILE A 55 12.73 25.00 -38.02
C ILE A 55 11.59 24.01 -38.37
N GLN A 56 11.73 23.22 -39.44
CA GLN A 56 10.67 22.32 -39.92
C GLN A 56 10.87 20.88 -39.44
N ILE A 57 10.59 20.66 -38.15
CA ILE A 57 10.71 19.34 -37.51
C ILE A 57 9.50 18.47 -37.88
N ARG A 58 9.73 17.25 -38.37
CA ARG A 58 8.66 16.29 -38.66
C ARG A 58 8.05 15.77 -37.35
N TYR A 59 6.75 15.51 -37.33
CA TYR A 59 6.07 14.98 -36.14
C TYR A 59 6.66 13.64 -35.66
N SER A 60 7.07 12.76 -36.57
CA SER A 60 7.75 11.50 -36.23
C SER A 60 9.00 11.71 -35.39
N ASP A 61 9.74 12.78 -35.68
CA ASP A 61 11.01 13.09 -35.04
C ASP A 61 10.83 13.72 -33.65
N ILE A 62 9.57 13.94 -33.22
CA ILE A 62 9.19 14.37 -31.88
C ILE A 62 8.54 13.20 -31.12
N ILE A 63 7.63 12.46 -31.77
CA ILE A 63 6.88 11.37 -31.13
C ILE A 63 7.81 10.20 -30.76
N ILE A 64 8.71 9.80 -31.66
CA ILE A 64 9.58 8.63 -31.41
C ILE A 64 10.54 8.88 -30.24
N PRO A 65 11.29 10.02 -30.18
CA PRO A 65 12.12 10.31 -29.01
C PRO A 65 11.31 10.44 -27.72
N LEU A 66 10.11 11.02 -27.78
CA LEU A 66 9.26 11.17 -26.60
C LEU A 66 8.77 9.82 -26.07
N GLN A 67 8.44 8.88 -26.96
CA GLN A 67 8.08 7.51 -26.59
C GLN A 67 9.28 6.75 -26.01
N ALA A 68 10.46 6.88 -26.62
CA ALA A 68 11.67 6.27 -26.09
C ALA A 68 11.97 6.82 -24.69
N LEU A 69 11.88 8.14 -24.50
CA LEU A 69 12.09 8.79 -23.22
C LEU A 69 11.10 8.29 -22.14
N ALA A 70 9.83 8.13 -22.48
CA ALA A 70 8.81 7.58 -21.59
C ALA A 70 9.04 6.09 -21.24
N GLN A 71 9.80 5.33 -22.04
CA GLN A 71 10.14 3.94 -21.70
C GLN A 71 11.29 3.84 -20.70
N TYR A 72 12.16 4.85 -20.65
CA TYR A 72 13.32 4.87 -19.76
C TYR A 72 13.09 5.67 -18.48
N ASP A 73 12.24 6.70 -18.53
CA ASP A 73 11.94 7.57 -17.39
C ASP A 73 10.46 7.47 -16.99
N ASN A 74 10.22 6.88 -15.82
CA ASN A 74 8.88 6.69 -15.24
C ASN A 74 8.17 8.01 -14.92
N HIS A 75 8.91 9.07 -14.58
CA HIS A 75 8.32 10.37 -14.31
C HIS A 75 7.76 11.00 -15.59
N ILE A 76 8.53 10.92 -16.68
CA ILE A 76 8.10 11.42 -17.99
C ILE A 76 6.95 10.56 -18.53
N ALA A 77 7.02 9.24 -18.33
CA ALA A 77 5.93 8.31 -18.66
C ALA A 77 4.62 8.72 -17.98
N ARG A 78 4.67 9.02 -16.67
CA ARG A 78 3.53 9.50 -15.89
C ARG A 78 2.95 10.79 -16.48
N LEU A 79 3.77 11.81 -16.68
CA LEU A 79 3.31 13.11 -17.20
C LEU A 79 2.71 12.99 -18.61
N LEU A 80 3.34 12.19 -19.46
CA LEU A 80 2.86 11.93 -20.81
C LEU A 80 1.53 11.18 -20.80
N TYR A 81 1.41 10.15 -19.96
CA TYR A 81 0.19 9.37 -19.83
C TYR A 81 -0.96 10.23 -19.32
N ALA A 82 -0.76 10.97 -18.23
CA ALA A 82 -1.77 11.84 -17.65
C ALA A 82 -2.21 12.94 -18.65
N SER A 83 -1.26 13.61 -19.32
CA SER A 83 -1.58 14.67 -20.29
C SER A 83 -2.32 14.14 -21.53
N LEU A 84 -1.93 12.98 -22.08
CA LEU A 84 -2.64 12.38 -23.21
C LEU A 84 -4.04 11.92 -22.82
N PHE A 85 -4.17 11.24 -21.68
CA PHE A 85 -5.44 10.72 -21.22
C PHE A 85 -6.46 11.84 -21.00
N THR A 86 -6.05 12.91 -20.30
CA THR A 86 -6.88 14.08 -20.04
C THR A 86 -7.25 14.83 -21.32
N SER A 87 -6.31 14.97 -22.25
CA SER A 87 -6.57 15.58 -23.57
C SER A 87 -7.55 14.77 -24.40
N ILE A 88 -7.44 13.43 -24.39
CA ILE A 88 -8.37 12.55 -25.08
C ILE A 88 -9.76 12.67 -24.47
N LEU A 89 -9.88 12.66 -23.13
CA LEU A 89 -11.15 12.84 -22.44
C LEU A 89 -11.82 14.18 -22.79
N ASN A 90 -11.06 15.28 -22.84
CA ASN A 90 -11.56 16.58 -23.30
C ASN A 90 -12.09 16.51 -24.73
N SER A 91 -11.35 15.84 -25.63
CA SER A 91 -11.78 15.71 -27.03
C SER A 91 -13.03 14.82 -27.20
N LEU A 92 -13.26 13.89 -26.28
CA LEU A 92 -14.41 12.99 -26.29
C LEU A 92 -15.65 13.65 -25.71
N GLU A 93 -15.48 14.55 -24.74
CA GLU A 93 -16.57 15.35 -24.18
C GLU A 93 -17.28 16.19 -25.26
N ASP A 94 -16.52 16.75 -26.20
CA ASP A 94 -17.07 17.54 -27.32
C ASP A 94 -17.74 16.68 -28.41
N LYS A 95 -17.35 15.40 -28.54
CA LYS A 95 -17.74 14.54 -29.67
C LYS A 95 -18.86 13.56 -29.34
N LEU A 96 -18.95 13.11 -28.09
CA LEU A 96 -19.90 12.09 -27.67
C LEU A 96 -21.22 12.72 -27.20
N LEU A 97 -22.28 11.93 -27.26
CA LEU A 97 -23.53 12.28 -26.61
C LEU A 97 -23.36 12.28 -25.08
N PRO A 98 -24.07 13.14 -24.33
CA PRO A 98 -23.93 13.21 -22.88
C PRO A 98 -24.10 11.87 -22.16
N ASP A 99 -25.06 11.05 -22.62
CA ASP A 99 -25.34 9.73 -22.03
C ASP A 99 -24.21 8.72 -22.29
N GLU A 100 -23.62 8.74 -23.48
CA GLU A 100 -22.49 7.87 -23.83
C GLU A 100 -21.23 8.27 -23.06
N TYR A 101 -20.99 9.59 -22.93
CA TYR A 101 -19.89 10.12 -22.15
C TYR A 101 -20.03 9.76 -20.66
N PHE A 102 -21.25 9.86 -20.10
CA PHE A 102 -21.50 9.47 -18.72
C PHE A 102 -21.19 7.99 -18.46
N ASN A 103 -21.63 7.09 -19.35
CA ASN A 103 -21.33 5.66 -19.25
C ASN A 103 -19.83 5.36 -19.37
N LEU A 104 -19.12 6.10 -20.23
CA LEU A 104 -17.67 5.99 -20.36
C LEU A 104 -16.96 6.41 -19.07
N ILE A 105 -17.34 7.54 -18.48
CA ILE A 105 -16.77 8.02 -17.21
C ILE A 105 -17.03 7.02 -16.07
N HIS A 106 -18.25 6.48 -15.96
CA HIS A 106 -18.55 5.46 -14.95
C HIS A 106 -17.71 4.19 -15.15
N THR A 107 -17.47 3.80 -16.41
CA THR A 107 -16.60 2.66 -16.72
C THR A 107 -15.16 2.95 -16.29
N ILE A 108 -14.66 4.17 -16.53
CA ILE A 108 -13.31 4.59 -16.10
C ILE A 108 -13.20 4.58 -14.57
N GLN A 109 -14.16 5.16 -13.86
CA GLN A 109 -14.20 5.17 -12.38
C GLN A 109 -14.11 3.74 -11.83
N HIS A 110 -14.98 2.84 -12.29
CA HIS A 110 -14.96 1.45 -11.86
C HIS A 110 -13.62 0.76 -12.19
N ARG A 111 -13.00 1.05 -13.33
CA ARG A 111 -11.69 0.48 -13.69
C ARG A 111 -10.59 1.00 -12.77
N PHE A 112 -10.63 2.28 -12.39
CA PHE A 112 -9.68 2.84 -11.44
C PHE A 112 -9.86 2.25 -10.04
N ASP A 113 -11.09 2.08 -9.56
CA ASP A 113 -11.35 1.38 -8.28
C ASP A 113 -10.80 -0.05 -8.29
N VAL A 114 -10.99 -0.79 -9.39
CA VAL A 114 -10.44 -2.14 -9.54
C VAL A 114 -8.92 -2.13 -9.60
N MET A 115 -8.32 -1.18 -10.31
CA MET A 115 -6.86 -1.06 -10.38
C MET A 115 -6.24 -0.77 -9.02
N LEU A 116 -6.83 0.14 -8.23
CA LEU A 116 -6.32 0.46 -6.90
C LEU A 116 -6.54 -0.67 -5.90
N SER A 117 -7.70 -1.34 -5.93
CA SER A 117 -7.99 -2.46 -5.01
C SER A 117 -7.18 -3.73 -5.28
N GLN A 118 -6.81 -3.98 -6.55
CA GLN A 118 -6.03 -5.18 -6.94
C GLN A 118 -4.52 -4.94 -6.96
N SER A 119 -4.06 -3.70 -6.76
CA SER A 119 -2.63 -3.39 -6.75
C SER A 119 -1.97 -3.94 -5.48
N GLU A 120 -0.90 -4.71 -5.64
CA GLU A 120 -0.12 -5.23 -4.49
C GLU A 120 1.11 -4.38 -4.18
N ILE A 121 1.77 -3.86 -5.23
CA ILE A 121 3.07 -3.18 -5.13
C ILE A 121 2.90 -1.67 -4.92
N PHE A 122 1.72 -1.12 -5.25
CA PHE A 122 1.41 0.31 -5.14
C PHE A 122 2.53 1.20 -5.70
N TYR A 123 2.89 0.97 -6.98
CA TYR A 123 4.01 1.69 -7.59
C TYR A 123 3.71 3.20 -7.67
N PRO A 124 4.54 4.06 -7.07
CA PRO A 124 4.23 5.48 -6.87
C PRO A 124 3.94 6.24 -8.16
N SER A 125 4.79 6.11 -9.19
CA SER A 125 4.58 6.82 -10.46
C SER A 125 3.26 6.42 -11.15
N PHE A 126 2.81 5.18 -10.95
CA PHE A 126 1.55 4.69 -11.50
C PHE A 126 0.35 5.24 -10.71
N VAL A 127 0.37 5.15 -9.38
CA VAL A 127 -0.68 5.69 -8.51
C VAL A 127 -0.81 7.20 -8.71
N ALA A 128 0.31 7.92 -8.76
CA ALA A 128 0.32 9.34 -9.06
C ALA A 128 -0.28 9.66 -10.44
N ALA A 129 0.02 8.87 -11.47
CA ALA A 129 -0.57 9.07 -12.81
C ALA A 129 -2.11 8.99 -12.78
N LEU A 130 -2.65 8.02 -12.05
CA LEU A 130 -4.09 7.85 -11.90
C LEU A 130 -4.70 9.04 -11.15
N LEU A 131 -4.09 9.45 -10.04
CA LEU A 131 -4.57 10.58 -9.25
C LEU A 131 -4.46 11.92 -10.01
N ASP A 132 -3.41 12.11 -10.83
CA ASP A 132 -3.26 13.28 -11.71
C ASP A 132 -4.43 13.39 -12.71
N ILE A 133 -4.86 12.24 -13.27
CA ILE A 133 -6.03 12.18 -14.15
C ILE A 133 -7.31 12.55 -13.39
N VAL A 134 -7.48 12.03 -12.18
CA VAL A 134 -8.64 12.32 -11.33
C VAL A 134 -8.71 13.81 -10.98
N LEU A 135 -7.57 14.38 -10.58
CA LEU A 135 -7.43 15.81 -10.25
C LEU A 135 -7.67 16.73 -11.44
N SER A 136 -7.48 16.26 -12.67
CA SER A 136 -7.77 17.07 -13.86
C SER A 136 -9.27 17.32 -14.06
N LYS A 137 -10.13 16.36 -13.67
CA LYS A 137 -11.59 16.42 -13.80
C LYS A 137 -12.30 15.91 -12.53
N PRO A 138 -12.13 16.62 -11.39
CA PRO A 138 -12.63 16.13 -10.11
C PRO A 138 -14.17 16.23 -9.99
N GLU A 139 -14.82 17.02 -10.84
CA GLU A 139 -16.29 17.10 -10.92
C GLU A 139 -16.91 15.87 -11.57
N GLN A 140 -16.18 15.20 -12.47
CA GLN A 140 -16.70 14.09 -13.29
C GLN A 140 -16.19 12.74 -12.81
N ILE A 141 -14.94 12.66 -12.34
CA ILE A 141 -14.29 11.41 -11.91
C ILE A 141 -14.20 11.41 -10.38
N GLN A 142 -15.05 10.63 -9.73
CA GLN A 142 -14.99 10.39 -8.29
C GLN A 142 -14.73 8.91 -8.03
N ILE A 143 -13.62 8.61 -7.36
CA ILE A 143 -13.18 7.26 -6.96
C ILE A 143 -13.50 7.09 -5.47
N SER A 144 -13.62 5.85 -5.00
CA SER A 144 -13.77 5.58 -3.56
C SER A 144 -12.58 6.13 -2.74
N SER A 145 -12.88 6.90 -1.70
CA SER A 145 -11.86 7.53 -0.84
C SER A 145 -11.02 6.52 -0.06
N GLN A 146 -11.60 5.37 0.29
CA GLN A 146 -10.90 4.27 0.94
C GLN A 146 -9.76 3.69 0.08
N TYR A 147 -9.98 3.57 -1.23
CA TYR A 147 -8.93 3.06 -2.13
C TYR A 147 -7.84 4.11 -2.36
N ILE A 148 -8.21 5.40 -2.40
CA ILE A 148 -7.24 6.49 -2.51
C ILE A 148 -6.35 6.54 -1.28
N SER A 149 -6.92 6.56 -0.07
CA SER A 149 -6.16 6.62 1.17
C SER A 149 -5.24 5.41 1.33
N ALA A 150 -5.76 4.19 1.16
CA ALA A 150 -4.96 2.97 1.26
C ALA A 150 -3.79 2.99 0.24
N SER A 151 -4.08 3.32 -1.02
CA SER A 151 -3.05 3.32 -2.07
C SER A 151 -1.99 4.41 -1.85
N THR A 152 -2.40 5.60 -1.37
CA THR A 152 -1.48 6.74 -1.18
C THR A 152 -0.60 6.57 0.05
N ILE A 153 -1.14 6.01 1.13
CA ILE A 153 -0.35 5.63 2.32
C ILE A 153 0.65 4.53 1.96
N SER A 154 0.23 3.50 1.21
CA SER A 154 1.13 2.42 0.78
C SER A 154 2.17 2.87 -0.25
N SER A 155 1.87 3.88 -1.07
CA SER A 155 2.81 4.42 -2.08
C SER A 155 3.70 5.56 -1.57
N HIS A 156 3.49 6.04 -0.33
CA HIS A 156 4.10 7.26 0.19
C HIS A 156 3.83 8.51 -0.66
N LEU A 157 2.58 8.63 -1.13
CA LEU A 157 2.07 9.76 -1.93
C LEU A 157 0.89 10.44 -1.22
N GLU A 158 1.02 10.61 0.09
CA GLU A 158 -0.04 11.11 0.96
C GLU A 158 -0.46 12.53 0.57
N SER A 159 0.48 13.37 0.14
CA SER A 159 0.24 14.75 -0.31
C SER A 159 -0.77 14.84 -1.46
N VAL A 160 -0.60 14.00 -2.49
CA VAL A 160 -1.50 13.91 -3.64
C VAL A 160 -2.84 13.31 -3.23
N GLY A 161 -2.83 12.29 -2.37
CA GLY A 161 -4.04 11.69 -1.81
C GLY A 161 -4.90 12.70 -1.06
N ILE A 162 -4.29 13.46 -0.14
CA ILE A 162 -4.96 14.52 0.63
C ILE A 162 -5.60 15.53 -0.31
N LEU A 163 -4.85 16.05 -1.29
CA LEU A 163 -5.37 17.00 -2.28
C LEU A 163 -6.58 16.44 -3.03
N THR A 164 -6.54 15.17 -3.45
CA THR A 164 -7.66 14.55 -4.19
C THR A 164 -8.92 14.47 -3.33
N ILE A 165 -8.80 14.04 -2.07
CA ILE A 165 -9.94 13.88 -1.16
C ILE A 165 -10.51 15.25 -0.76
N GLU A 166 -9.66 16.24 -0.47
CA GLU A 166 -10.08 17.62 -0.21
C GLU A 166 -10.83 18.23 -1.38
N CYS A 167 -10.35 18.02 -2.61
CA CYS A 167 -11.05 18.43 -3.81
C CYS A 167 -12.44 17.80 -3.88
N PHE A 168 -12.59 16.51 -3.61
CA PHE A 168 -13.89 15.84 -3.59
C PHE A 168 -14.84 16.40 -2.54
N ILE A 169 -14.35 16.59 -1.30
CA ILE A 169 -15.14 17.16 -0.21
C ILE A 169 -15.63 18.56 -0.58
N ARG A 170 -14.73 19.41 -1.10
CA ARG A 170 -15.06 20.78 -1.51
C ARG A 170 -16.11 20.81 -2.62
N LEU A 171 -16.01 19.93 -3.60
CA LEU A 171 -16.99 19.84 -4.69
C LEU A 171 -18.34 19.34 -4.20
N ASN A 172 -18.37 18.35 -3.31
CA ASN A 172 -19.60 17.84 -2.72
C ASN A 172 -20.34 18.95 -1.94
N GLN A 173 -19.61 19.75 -1.14
CA GLN A 173 -20.18 20.92 -0.45
C GLN A 173 -20.71 22.00 -1.42
N GLN A 174 -19.99 22.26 -2.52
CA GLN A 174 -20.44 23.23 -3.53
C GLN A 174 -21.70 22.75 -4.26
N ASN A 175 -21.79 21.47 -4.58
CA ASN A 175 -22.97 20.88 -5.22
C ASN A 175 -24.20 20.92 -4.30
N GLU A 176 -24.01 20.68 -2.99
CA GLU A 176 -25.06 20.90 -1.98
C GLU A 176 -25.52 22.37 -1.99
N SER A 177 -24.59 23.34 -1.94
CA SER A 177 -24.92 24.77 -1.94
C SER A 177 -25.63 25.25 -3.21
N LYS A 178 -25.26 24.73 -4.40
CA LYS A 178 -25.92 25.02 -5.68
C LYS A 178 -27.33 24.44 -5.74
N GLN A 179 -27.59 23.30 -5.08
CA GLN A 179 -28.95 22.74 -4.96
C GLN A 179 -29.89 23.62 -4.12
N TYR A 180 -29.37 24.38 -3.14
CA TYR A 180 -30.19 25.32 -2.36
C TYR A 180 -30.57 26.60 -3.13
N ILE A 181 -29.80 26.97 -4.16
CA ILE A 181 -30.01 28.23 -4.91
C ILE A 181 -30.96 28.02 -6.11
N ASN A 182 -31.03 26.82 -6.70
CA ASN A 182 -31.74 26.58 -7.96
C ASN A 182 -33.15 25.95 -7.84
N GLY A 183 -33.90 26.29 -6.79
CA GLY A 183 -35.35 26.07 -6.70
C GLY A 183 -35.82 25.09 -5.61
N PRO A 184 -37.11 25.13 -5.23
CA PRO A 184 -37.61 24.48 -4.03
C PRO A 184 -37.49 22.96 -4.16
N LEU A 185 -37.03 22.31 -3.08
CA LEU A 185 -36.97 20.86 -2.96
C LEU A 185 -38.31 20.26 -3.44
N LYS A 186 -38.30 19.58 -4.58
CA LYS A 186 -39.33 18.58 -4.84
C LYS A 186 -39.18 17.57 -3.72
N LYS A 187 -40.05 17.66 -2.72
CA LYS A 187 -40.29 16.65 -1.68
C LYS A 187 -40.64 15.32 -2.35
N LYS A 188 -39.65 14.63 -2.90
CA LYS A 188 -39.63 13.18 -2.81
C LYS A 188 -39.28 12.92 -1.36
N LEU A 189 -40.16 12.23 -0.66
CA LEU A 189 -39.88 11.67 0.66
C LEU A 189 -38.63 10.79 0.47
N LYS A 190 -37.44 11.36 0.68
CA LYS A 190 -36.19 10.58 0.71
C LYS A 190 -36.36 9.68 1.93
N SER A 191 -36.31 8.37 1.73
CA SER A 191 -36.30 7.43 2.85
C SER A 191 -35.11 7.76 3.75
N ASP A 192 -35.28 7.64 5.07
CA ASP A 192 -34.22 7.94 6.05
C ASP A 192 -32.91 7.16 5.76
N THR A 193 -33.02 6.01 5.08
CA THR A 193 -31.90 5.21 4.57
C THR A 193 -31.03 5.92 3.54
N ASP A 194 -31.60 6.72 2.63
CA ASP A 194 -30.83 7.44 1.60
C ASP A 194 -30.07 8.63 2.21
N LEU A 195 -30.64 9.27 3.23
CA LEU A 195 -30.00 10.34 3.99
C LEU A 195 -28.85 9.80 4.84
N ASN A 196 -29.06 8.67 5.52
CA ASN A 196 -28.01 8.00 6.29
C ASN A 196 -26.85 7.54 5.40
N ASN A 197 -27.14 7.01 4.20
CA ASN A 197 -26.10 6.65 3.23
C ASN A 197 -25.30 7.86 2.72
N GLN A 198 -25.93 9.02 2.55
CA GLN A 198 -25.23 10.26 2.17
C GLN A 198 -24.34 10.79 3.31
N LEU A 199 -24.85 10.75 4.54
CA LEU A 199 -24.07 11.12 5.74
C LEU A 199 -22.89 10.16 5.96
N TYR A 200 -23.11 8.86 5.78
CA TYR A 200 -22.06 7.85 5.87
C TYR A 200 -20.92 8.12 4.88
N LYS A 201 -21.23 8.31 3.60
CA LYS A 201 -20.21 8.62 2.57
C LYS A 201 -19.43 9.90 2.89
N LYS A 202 -20.07 10.90 3.49
CA LYS A 202 -19.42 12.14 3.90
C LYS A 202 -18.45 11.89 5.06
N ILE A 203 -18.88 11.13 6.06
CA ILE A 203 -18.06 10.81 7.24
C ILE A 203 -16.89 9.91 6.84
N ASP A 204 -17.11 8.93 5.96
CA ASP A 204 -16.08 8.07 5.38
C ASP A 204 -15.00 8.90 4.67
N GLN A 205 -15.38 9.86 3.82
CA GLN A 205 -14.44 10.78 3.16
C GLN A 205 -13.58 11.57 4.15
N TRP A 206 -14.18 12.11 5.21
CA TRP A 206 -13.45 12.85 6.25
C TRP A 206 -12.55 11.95 7.09
N LEU A 207 -12.97 10.72 7.37
CA LEU A 207 -12.17 9.76 8.12
C LEU A 207 -10.95 9.31 7.30
N GLU A 208 -11.14 9.00 6.02
CA GLU A 208 -10.05 8.62 5.13
C GLU A 208 -9.06 9.78 4.93
N LEU A 209 -9.56 11.03 4.87
CA LEU A 209 -8.70 12.21 4.90
C LEU A 209 -7.91 12.31 6.21
N ALA A 210 -8.55 12.05 7.36
CA ALA A 210 -7.89 12.06 8.67
C ALA A 210 -6.83 10.96 8.77
N LYS A 211 -7.05 9.77 8.18
CA LYS A 211 -6.03 8.70 8.09
C LYS A 211 -4.79 9.18 7.33
N CYS A 212 -4.95 9.88 6.20
CA CYS A 212 -3.83 10.43 5.43
C CYS A 212 -3.09 11.58 6.16
N TYR A 213 -3.81 12.47 6.84
CA TYR A 213 -3.14 13.51 7.64
C TYR A 213 -2.37 12.95 8.82
N ARG A 214 -2.90 11.88 9.42
CA ARG A 214 -2.23 11.18 10.51
C ARG A 214 -0.94 10.50 10.07
N SER A 215 -0.88 9.89 8.89
CA SER A 215 0.37 9.29 8.39
C SER A 215 1.47 10.33 8.17
N LEU A 216 1.11 11.60 7.93
CA LEU A 216 2.03 12.74 7.91
C LEU A 216 2.32 13.34 9.30
N ALA A 217 1.77 12.77 10.38
CA ALA A 217 1.85 13.29 11.75
C ALA A 217 1.28 14.71 11.94
N ASN A 218 0.39 15.16 11.05
CA ASN A 218 -0.30 16.46 11.16
C ASN A 218 -1.55 16.33 12.05
N TYR A 219 -1.35 16.18 13.36
CA TYR A 219 -2.43 15.95 14.32
C TYR A 219 -3.40 17.14 14.49
N ASP A 220 -2.95 18.37 14.24
CA ASP A 220 -3.80 19.56 14.32
C ASP A 220 -4.95 19.53 13.31
N ASP A 221 -4.65 19.14 12.07
CA ASP A 221 -5.63 19.03 10.99
C ASP A 221 -6.59 17.86 11.26
N VAL A 222 -6.07 16.73 11.74
CA VAL A 222 -6.86 15.57 12.18
C VAL A 222 -7.88 15.99 13.25
N ARG A 223 -7.43 16.71 14.27
CA ARG A 223 -8.30 17.26 15.33
C ARG A 223 -9.33 18.22 14.76
N GLY A 224 -8.94 19.07 13.81
CA GLY A 224 -9.83 19.95 13.08
C GLY A 224 -10.99 19.20 12.43
N ILE A 225 -10.68 18.13 11.69
CA ILE A 225 -11.66 17.27 11.01
C ILE A 225 -12.62 16.61 12.00
N PHE A 226 -12.08 15.96 13.04
CA PHE A 226 -12.91 15.26 14.04
C PHE A 226 -13.79 16.22 14.84
N SER A 227 -13.34 17.46 15.09
CA SER A 227 -14.14 18.47 15.80
C SER A 227 -15.35 18.96 15.00
N GLN A 228 -15.26 18.94 13.67
CA GLN A 228 -16.30 19.42 12.76
C GLN A 228 -17.25 18.31 12.30
N THR A 229 -16.89 17.05 12.51
CA THR A 229 -17.67 15.91 12.05
C THR A 229 -18.76 15.55 13.08
N PRO A 230 -20.05 15.66 12.72
CA PRO A 230 -21.14 15.39 13.66
C PRO A 230 -21.26 13.88 13.93
N GLY A 231 -21.31 13.50 15.21
CA GLY A 231 -21.58 12.11 15.65
C GLY A 231 -20.44 11.45 16.43
N LEU A 232 -19.23 11.99 16.40
CA LEU A 232 -18.08 11.45 17.11
C LEU A 232 -18.14 11.67 18.62
N LYS A 233 -17.61 10.73 19.38
CA LYS A 233 -17.54 10.82 20.84
C LYS A 233 -16.46 11.80 21.28
N SER A 234 -16.68 12.49 22.39
CA SER A 234 -15.68 13.40 22.97
C SER A 234 -14.39 12.69 23.43
N ILE A 235 -14.47 11.39 23.70
CA ILE A 235 -13.33 10.56 24.10
C ILE A 235 -12.29 10.46 22.97
N THR A 236 -12.73 10.49 21.71
CA THR A 236 -11.82 10.37 20.55
C THR A 236 -10.95 11.60 20.40
N LEU A 237 -11.56 12.78 20.56
CA LEU A 237 -10.85 14.06 20.55
C LEU A 237 -9.83 14.13 21.68
N ARG A 238 -10.19 13.66 22.88
CA ARG A 238 -9.25 13.58 24.01
C ARG A 238 -8.08 12.65 23.71
N ALA A 239 -8.35 11.46 23.17
CA ALA A 239 -7.31 10.49 22.85
C ALA A 239 -6.33 11.02 21.78
N ILE A 240 -6.84 11.75 20.77
CA ILE A 240 -6.01 12.40 19.74
C ILE A 240 -5.17 13.53 20.33
N GLU A 241 -5.71 14.30 21.28
CA GLU A 241 -4.95 15.34 21.99
C GLU A 241 -3.80 14.72 22.80
N GLU A 242 -4.05 13.63 23.51
CA GLU A 242 -3.03 12.85 24.23
C GLU A 242 -1.96 12.30 23.27
N GLU A 243 -2.36 11.76 22.10
CA GLU A 243 -1.43 11.29 21.06
C GLU A 243 -0.59 12.44 20.49
N SER A 244 -1.19 13.62 20.27
CA SER A 244 -0.48 14.80 19.75
C SER A 244 0.61 15.30 20.71
N HIS A 245 0.39 15.15 22.02
CA HIS A 245 1.36 15.48 23.06
C HIS A 245 2.42 14.40 23.27
N THR A 246 2.42 13.33 22.46
CA THR A 246 3.29 12.15 22.56
C THR A 246 3.10 11.35 23.87
N ASP A 247 2.00 11.58 24.60
CA ASP A 247 1.65 10.79 25.78
C ASP A 247 0.86 9.55 25.36
N PHE A 248 1.57 8.59 24.77
CA PHE A 248 0.99 7.37 24.24
C PHE A 248 0.33 6.49 25.31
N LEU A 249 0.72 6.62 26.59
CA LEU A 249 0.17 5.81 27.67
C LEU A 249 -1.24 6.28 28.03
N LEU A 250 -1.42 7.58 28.19
CA LEU A 250 -2.76 8.15 28.40
C LEU A 250 -3.65 7.92 27.18
N ALA A 251 -3.12 8.14 25.97
CA ALA A 251 -3.85 7.90 24.73
C ALA A 251 -4.31 6.44 24.62
N LEU A 252 -3.44 5.47 24.93
CA LEU A 252 -3.78 4.04 24.94
C LEU A 252 -4.92 3.75 25.92
N ASN A 253 -4.84 4.28 27.15
CA ASN A 253 -5.91 4.10 28.13
C ASN A 253 -7.22 4.72 27.62
N SER A 254 -7.18 5.92 27.05
CA SER A 254 -8.35 6.56 26.45
C SER A 254 -8.97 5.70 25.34
N TYR A 255 -8.17 5.13 24.43
CA TYR A 255 -8.68 4.23 23.37
C TYR A 255 -9.25 2.93 23.93
N VAL A 256 -8.59 2.29 24.90
CA VAL A 256 -9.11 1.08 25.55
C VAL A 256 -10.43 1.38 26.26
N THR A 257 -10.52 2.49 26.99
CA THR A 257 -11.78 2.89 27.62
C THR A 257 -12.89 3.19 26.60
N ALA A 258 -12.56 3.72 25.42
CA ALA A 258 -13.53 3.94 24.36
C ALA A 258 -14.09 2.61 23.82
N LEU A 259 -13.20 1.64 23.58
CA LEU A 259 -13.57 0.29 23.12
C LEU A 259 -14.44 -0.46 24.15
N GLU A 260 -14.13 -0.33 25.44
CA GLU A 260 -14.90 -0.96 26.52
C GLU A 260 -16.27 -0.31 26.76
N GLN A 261 -16.36 1.02 26.63
CA GLN A 261 -17.59 1.76 26.87
C GLN A 261 -18.59 1.65 25.71
N TYR A 262 -18.10 1.45 24.48
CA TYR A 262 -18.91 1.37 23.27
C TYR A 262 -18.61 0.10 22.47
N PRO A 263 -18.94 -1.10 23.00
CA PRO A 263 -18.77 -2.34 22.26
C PRO A 263 -19.76 -2.42 21.09
N LEU A 264 -19.33 -2.94 19.94
CA LEU A 264 -20.26 -3.30 18.86
C LEU A 264 -21.18 -4.43 19.32
N THR A 265 -22.44 -4.11 19.58
CA THR A 265 -23.52 -5.09 19.79
C THR A 265 -24.40 -5.19 18.54
N ASP A 266 -25.10 -6.30 18.35
CA ASP A 266 -25.95 -6.56 17.17
C ASP A 266 -27.01 -5.48 16.90
N GLU A 267 -27.39 -4.68 17.91
CA GLU A 267 -28.33 -3.56 17.79
C GLU A 267 -27.69 -2.27 17.25
N THR A 268 -26.36 -2.14 17.32
CA THR A 268 -25.56 -0.99 16.87
C THR A 268 -24.98 -1.13 15.46
N LEU A 269 -25.21 -2.27 14.79
CA LEU A 269 -24.88 -2.50 13.37
C LEU A 269 -25.55 -1.50 12.41
N ASN A 270 -26.56 -0.75 12.88
CA ASN A 270 -27.21 0.31 12.12
C ASN A 270 -26.44 1.65 12.15
N ASP A 271 -25.52 1.85 13.10
CA ASP A 271 -24.69 3.06 13.18
C ASP A 271 -23.35 2.82 12.50
N SER A 272 -23.34 2.93 11.17
CA SER A 272 -22.13 2.78 10.35
C SER A 272 -21.02 3.79 10.73
N ILE A 273 -21.36 4.87 11.44
CA ILE A 273 -20.42 5.84 12.01
C ILE A 273 -19.62 5.23 13.17
N LEU A 274 -20.26 4.40 14.01
CA LEU A 274 -19.62 3.77 15.16
C LEU A 274 -18.63 2.70 14.71
N GLU A 275 -18.93 1.97 13.64
CA GLU A 275 -18.01 0.98 13.04
C GLU A 275 -16.71 1.63 12.59
N LEU A 276 -16.82 2.75 11.86
CA LEU A 276 -15.69 3.55 11.40
C LEU A 276 -14.87 4.13 12.57
N GLU A 277 -15.54 4.63 13.61
CA GLU A 277 -14.90 5.17 14.82
C GLU A 277 -14.16 4.06 15.60
N HIS A 278 -14.73 2.87 15.66
CA HIS A 278 -14.13 1.71 16.29
C HIS A 278 -12.91 1.20 15.50
N GLU A 279 -12.98 1.14 14.17
CA GLU A 279 -11.81 0.85 13.32
C GLU A 279 -10.68 1.84 13.62
N PHE A 280 -11.01 3.14 13.66
CA PHE A 280 -10.04 4.18 14.00
C PHE A 280 -9.43 3.99 15.39
N TRP A 281 -10.22 3.67 16.42
CA TRP A 281 -9.70 3.38 17.76
C TRP A 281 -8.77 2.18 17.78
N THR A 282 -9.14 1.09 17.11
CA THR A 282 -8.28 -0.11 17.06
C THR A 282 -6.95 0.20 16.39
N GLN A 283 -6.95 0.88 15.25
CA GLN A 283 -5.73 1.28 14.56
C GLN A 283 -4.87 2.21 15.43
N SER A 284 -5.50 3.16 16.13
CA SER A 284 -4.81 4.10 17.01
C SER A 284 -4.17 3.44 18.21
N MET A 285 -4.90 2.53 18.84
CA MET A 285 -4.42 1.72 19.96
C MET A 285 -3.20 0.89 19.53
N LEU A 286 -3.25 0.24 18.36
CA LEU A 286 -2.14 -0.56 17.84
C LEU A 286 -0.89 0.31 17.59
N ASN A 287 -1.06 1.51 17.03
CA ASN A 287 0.05 2.45 16.86
C ASN A 287 0.65 2.87 18.22
N CYS A 288 -0.19 3.22 19.20
CA CYS A 288 0.27 3.56 20.56
C CYS A 288 1.03 2.40 21.21
N CYS A 289 0.53 1.15 21.07
CA CYS A 289 1.21 -0.05 21.56
C CYS A 289 2.59 -0.23 20.90
N ASN A 290 2.69 0.01 19.60
CA ASN A 290 3.96 -0.08 18.85
C ASN A 290 4.97 0.99 19.34
N GLN A 291 4.52 2.22 19.60
CA GLN A 291 5.38 3.29 20.15
C GLN A 291 5.84 3.00 21.59
N LEU A 292 4.97 2.40 22.42
CA LEU A 292 5.27 2.02 23.80
C LEU A 292 6.04 0.69 23.93
N ASN A 293 6.31 -0.01 22.82
CA ASN A 293 6.85 -1.38 22.79
C ASN A 293 6.04 -2.39 23.64
N ASN A 294 4.73 -2.18 23.76
CA ASN A 294 3.86 -3.06 24.54
C ASN A 294 3.28 -4.19 23.67
N TRP A 295 4.14 -5.14 23.35
CA TRP A 295 3.82 -6.24 22.42
C TRP A 295 2.77 -7.22 22.99
N THR A 296 2.69 -7.36 24.32
CA THR A 296 1.76 -8.29 24.97
C THR A 296 0.30 -7.83 24.84
N ILE A 297 0.03 -6.55 25.12
CA ILE A 297 -1.31 -5.96 24.96
C ILE A 297 -1.71 -5.97 23.48
N MET A 298 -0.78 -5.64 22.58
CA MET A 298 -1.02 -5.69 21.14
C MET A 298 -1.40 -7.10 20.66
N SER A 299 -0.63 -8.13 21.05
CA SER A 299 -0.95 -9.51 20.68
C SER A 299 -2.28 -9.97 21.25
N LYS A 300 -2.62 -9.60 22.49
CA LYS A 300 -3.90 -10.01 23.11
C LYS A 300 -5.11 -9.37 22.44
N HIS A 301 -5.02 -8.12 22.03
CA HIS A 301 -6.12 -7.44 21.32
C HIS A 301 -6.30 -7.93 19.89
N ILE A 302 -5.22 -8.29 19.19
CA ILE A 302 -5.30 -8.85 17.83
C ILE A 302 -5.78 -10.30 17.88
N PHE A 303 -5.26 -11.09 18.82
CA PHE A 303 -5.57 -12.50 18.98
C PHE A 303 -6.50 -12.71 20.18
N ILE A 304 -7.75 -12.26 20.05
CA ILE A 304 -8.81 -12.58 21.01
C ILE A 304 -9.23 -14.04 20.77
N ASP A 305 -9.57 -14.79 21.83
CA ASP A 305 -9.85 -16.22 21.81
C ASP A 305 -10.58 -16.69 20.52
N ASN A 306 -9.91 -17.56 19.74
CA ASN A 306 -10.30 -18.16 18.45
C ASN A 306 -9.87 -17.47 17.14
N THR A 307 -9.21 -16.32 17.15
CA THR A 307 -8.61 -15.78 15.91
C THR A 307 -7.25 -16.41 15.65
N THR A 308 -7.07 -17.02 14.48
CA THR A 308 -5.77 -17.53 14.00
C THR A 308 -5.27 -16.66 12.86
N PHE A 309 -4.00 -16.82 12.46
CA PHE A 309 -3.49 -16.15 11.26
C PHE A 309 -4.32 -16.44 10.00
N ASP A 310 -4.98 -17.60 9.94
CA ASP A 310 -5.86 -17.96 8.83
C ASP A 310 -7.21 -17.20 8.86
N THR A 311 -7.74 -16.86 10.03
CA THR A 311 -8.95 -16.01 10.13
C THR A 311 -8.62 -14.58 9.74
N LEU A 312 -7.45 -14.07 10.14
CA LEU A 312 -6.96 -12.75 9.72
C LEU A 312 -6.75 -12.67 8.21
N TRP A 313 -6.28 -13.76 7.59
CA TRP A 313 -6.11 -13.83 6.14
C TRP A 313 -7.42 -13.82 5.36
N SER A 314 -8.51 -14.24 5.97
CA SER A 314 -9.80 -14.37 5.29
C SER A 314 -10.51 -13.04 5.06
N ASN A 315 -10.15 -11.98 5.80
CA ASN A 315 -10.72 -10.65 5.65
C ASN A 315 -9.69 -9.66 5.09
N ALA A 316 -9.90 -9.22 3.84
CA ALA A 316 -8.97 -8.35 3.12
C ALA A 316 -8.75 -6.98 3.81
N HIS A 317 -9.80 -6.42 4.44
CA HIS A 317 -9.67 -5.16 5.18
C HIS A 317 -8.78 -5.36 6.42
N GLN A 318 -9.07 -6.40 7.21
CA GLN A 318 -8.28 -6.77 8.40
C GLN A 318 -6.84 -7.13 8.09
N LEU A 319 -6.59 -7.77 6.94
CA LEU A 319 -5.25 -8.12 6.50
C LEU A 319 -4.36 -6.89 6.37
N ASN A 320 -4.86 -5.80 5.78
CA ASN A 320 -4.05 -4.61 5.52
C ASN A 320 -3.67 -3.84 6.80
N TYR A 321 -4.59 -3.73 7.77
CA TYR A 321 -4.32 -2.95 8.99
C TYR A 321 -3.81 -3.78 10.17
N LEU A 322 -4.24 -5.04 10.36
CA LEU A 322 -3.84 -5.85 11.52
C LEU A 322 -2.55 -6.64 11.28
N MET A 323 -2.34 -7.16 10.07
CA MET A 323 -1.23 -8.08 9.79
C MET A 323 0.16 -7.49 10.08
N PRO A 324 0.47 -6.21 9.73
CA PRO A 324 1.76 -5.62 10.06
C PRO A 324 2.04 -5.64 11.57
N TYR A 325 1.06 -5.22 12.38
CA TYR A 325 1.18 -5.18 13.83
C TYR A 325 1.21 -6.59 14.44
N ALA A 326 0.47 -7.53 13.88
CA ALA A 326 0.41 -8.92 14.35
C ALA A 326 1.75 -9.64 14.20
N ILE A 327 2.34 -9.60 13.00
CA ILE A 327 3.65 -10.20 12.72
C ILE A 327 4.71 -9.54 13.60
N ARG A 328 4.73 -8.20 13.63
CA ARG A 328 5.71 -7.43 14.41
C ARG A 328 5.61 -7.72 15.90
N ALA A 329 4.41 -7.76 16.48
CA ALA A 329 4.20 -8.07 17.90
C ALA A 329 4.71 -9.46 18.25
N LYS A 330 4.29 -10.49 17.51
CA LYS A 330 4.68 -11.87 17.77
C LYS A 330 6.18 -12.08 17.56
N LEU A 331 6.77 -11.46 16.55
CA LEU A 331 8.21 -11.54 16.28
C LEU A 331 9.02 -10.85 17.39
N LYS A 332 8.61 -9.66 17.83
CA LYS A 332 9.28 -8.99 18.95
C LYS A 332 9.14 -9.79 20.24
N LEU A 333 7.97 -10.36 20.54
CA LEU A 333 7.79 -11.27 21.67
C LEU A 333 8.64 -12.54 21.57
N LEU A 334 8.89 -13.09 20.38
CA LEU A 334 9.81 -14.21 20.20
C LEU A 334 11.25 -13.82 20.56
N ILE A 335 11.68 -12.62 20.14
CA ILE A 335 13.06 -12.14 20.39
C ILE A 335 13.26 -11.71 21.85
N THR A 336 12.31 -10.98 22.44
CA THR A 336 12.47 -10.35 23.76
C THR A 336 11.71 -11.03 24.90
N GLY A 337 10.74 -11.89 24.59
CA GLY A 337 9.82 -12.47 25.57
C GLY A 337 10.45 -13.53 26.46
N ASN A 338 9.77 -13.83 27.57
CA ASN A 338 10.14 -14.91 28.48
C ASN A 338 9.90 -16.29 27.83
N GLU A 339 10.53 -17.36 28.33
CA GLU A 339 10.38 -18.72 27.78
C GLU A 339 8.91 -19.15 27.58
N LYS A 340 8.00 -18.71 28.46
CA LYS A 340 6.55 -18.97 28.32
C LYS A 340 5.90 -18.22 27.17
N GLU A 341 6.24 -16.94 27.03
CA GLU A 341 5.71 -16.07 25.96
C GLU A 341 6.26 -16.53 24.60
N GLN A 342 7.52 -16.98 24.55
CA GLN A 342 8.12 -17.59 23.36
C GLN A 342 7.40 -18.87 22.93
N LEU A 343 7.03 -19.73 23.90
CA LEU A 343 6.28 -20.96 23.62
C LEU A 343 4.86 -20.70 23.09
N GLU A 344 4.19 -19.66 23.57
CA GLU A 344 2.87 -19.21 23.09
C GLU A 344 2.95 -18.66 21.66
N GLN A 345 4.11 -18.14 21.23
CA GLN A 345 4.29 -17.63 19.87
C GLN A 345 4.68 -18.69 18.82
N ASN A 346 4.68 -19.99 19.18
CA ASN A 346 4.91 -21.08 18.23
C ASN A 346 3.90 -21.10 17.07
N ASP A 347 2.75 -20.44 17.20
CA ASP A 347 1.78 -20.25 16.10
C ASP A 347 2.39 -19.51 14.90
N LEU A 348 3.26 -18.52 15.14
CA LEU A 348 3.93 -17.79 14.07
C LEU A 348 4.98 -18.68 13.39
N CYS A 349 5.70 -19.49 14.18
CA CYS A 349 6.62 -20.48 13.63
C CYS A 349 5.89 -21.53 12.79
N GLN A 350 4.73 -22.03 13.26
CA GLN A 350 3.89 -22.95 12.50
C GLN A 350 3.36 -22.29 11.23
N PHE A 351 2.94 -21.03 11.29
CA PHE A 351 2.47 -20.28 10.13
C PHE A 351 3.58 -20.13 9.06
N PHE A 352 4.78 -19.69 9.43
CA PHE A 352 5.91 -19.59 8.49
C PHE A 352 6.40 -20.95 7.99
N ASN A 353 6.42 -21.98 8.85
CA ASN A 353 6.79 -23.33 8.43
C ASN A 353 5.75 -23.96 7.50
N ASN A 354 4.45 -23.68 7.67
CA ASN A 354 3.40 -24.11 6.75
C ASN A 354 3.52 -23.42 5.38
N LEU A 355 4.09 -22.22 5.32
CA LEU A 355 4.43 -21.53 4.06
C LEU A 355 5.66 -22.13 3.36
N SER A 356 6.58 -22.73 4.12
CA SER A 356 7.82 -23.36 3.62
C SER A 356 7.68 -24.83 3.21
N THR A 357 6.94 -25.64 3.98
CA THR A 357 6.91 -27.11 3.89
C THR A 357 6.25 -27.70 2.63
N ASN A 358 5.50 -26.91 1.85
CA ASN A 358 4.85 -27.38 0.63
C ASN A 358 5.74 -27.38 -0.63
N SER A 359 7.03 -27.01 -0.53
CA SER A 359 7.94 -27.05 -1.69
C SER A 359 8.33 -28.46 -2.15
N ASN A 360 8.21 -29.47 -1.27
CA ASN A 360 8.83 -30.78 -1.51
C ASN A 360 7.85 -31.93 -1.84
N ASN A 361 6.54 -31.71 -1.71
CA ASN A 361 5.53 -32.72 -2.06
C ASN A 361 4.56 -32.18 -3.11
N THR A 362 4.88 -32.44 -4.38
CA THR A 362 3.96 -32.33 -5.50
C THR A 362 2.80 -33.32 -5.33
N ILE A 363 1.76 -32.94 -4.62
CA ILE A 363 0.42 -33.50 -4.80
C ILE A 363 -0.56 -32.34 -4.90
N ILE A 364 -1.11 -32.24 -6.10
CA ILE A 364 -2.15 -31.32 -6.55
C ILE A 364 -3.34 -31.41 -5.58
N THR A 365 -3.44 -30.43 -4.69
CA THR A 365 -4.68 -30.05 -4.02
C THR A 365 -4.77 -28.52 -4.06
N GLY A 366 -5.98 -27.98 -4.20
CA GLY A 366 -6.24 -26.54 -4.43
C GLY A 366 -5.74 -25.58 -3.34
N ASN A 367 -5.10 -26.08 -2.28
CA ASN A 367 -4.48 -25.29 -1.21
C ASN A 367 -3.05 -24.85 -1.53
N SER A 368 -2.46 -25.33 -2.63
CA SER A 368 -1.10 -24.95 -3.07
C SER A 368 -1.05 -23.54 -3.69
N GLU A 369 -2.09 -23.12 -4.39
CA GLU A 369 -2.18 -21.77 -4.96
C GLU A 369 -2.36 -20.71 -3.87
N THR A 370 -3.22 -20.97 -2.89
CA THR A 370 -3.43 -20.02 -1.77
C THR A 370 -2.20 -19.90 -0.88
N THR A 371 -1.43 -20.98 -0.68
CA THR A 371 -0.17 -20.94 0.06
C THR A 371 0.95 -20.25 -0.71
N PHE A 372 1.02 -20.40 -2.03
CA PHE A 372 1.94 -19.64 -2.88
C PHE A 372 1.62 -18.13 -2.88
N VAL A 373 0.34 -17.76 -2.98
CA VAL A 373 -0.10 -16.35 -2.89
C VAL A 373 0.22 -15.78 -1.51
N LYS A 374 -0.08 -16.52 -0.43
CA LYS A 374 0.29 -16.13 0.94
C LYS A 374 1.78 -15.89 1.09
N ARG A 375 2.61 -16.79 0.56
CA ARG A 375 4.07 -16.71 0.61
C ARG A 375 4.58 -15.51 -0.17
N SER A 376 4.15 -15.35 -1.42
CA SER A 376 4.53 -14.23 -2.29
C SER A 376 4.15 -12.87 -1.68
N TYR A 377 2.97 -12.77 -1.05
CA TYR A 377 2.55 -11.55 -0.36
C TYR A 377 3.47 -11.23 0.84
N ILE A 378 3.77 -12.21 1.70
CA ILE A 378 4.61 -11.99 2.88
C ILE A 378 6.07 -11.71 2.49
N GLU A 379 6.62 -12.43 1.50
CA GLU A 379 7.98 -12.21 0.99
C GLU A 379 8.16 -10.81 0.39
N LYS A 380 7.08 -10.24 -0.19
CA LYS A 380 7.09 -8.89 -0.75
C LYS A 380 6.82 -7.79 0.29
N GLN A 381 5.88 -8.01 1.22
CA GLN A 381 5.43 -6.99 2.17
C GLN A 381 6.23 -6.95 3.47
N TYR A 382 6.70 -8.12 3.95
CA TYR A 382 7.42 -8.25 5.23
C TYR A 382 8.77 -8.97 5.07
N PRO A 383 9.64 -8.47 4.19
CA PRO A 383 10.92 -9.10 3.92
C PRO A 383 11.84 -9.12 5.14
N PHE A 384 11.77 -8.07 5.95
CA PHE A 384 12.61 -7.87 7.11
C PHE A 384 12.21 -8.79 8.27
N GLU A 385 10.91 -8.87 8.55
CA GLU A 385 10.37 -9.76 9.57
C GLU A 385 10.70 -11.22 9.24
N LEU A 386 10.67 -11.60 7.96
CA LEU A 386 11.12 -12.92 7.51
C LEU A 386 12.61 -13.15 7.75
N ALA A 387 13.47 -12.20 7.38
CA ALA A 387 14.92 -12.33 7.61
C ALA A 387 15.26 -12.45 9.10
N THR A 388 14.65 -11.61 9.95
CA THR A 388 14.86 -11.70 11.42
C THR A 388 14.33 -13.00 12.01
N PHE A 389 13.26 -13.56 11.45
CA PHE A 389 12.74 -14.86 11.86
C PHE A 389 13.66 -16.03 11.49
N PHE A 390 14.22 -16.04 10.27
CA PHE A 390 15.16 -17.07 9.84
C PHE A 390 16.48 -17.01 10.62
N LEU A 391 16.96 -15.80 10.95
CA LEU A 391 18.09 -15.61 11.87
C LEU A 391 17.83 -16.22 13.25
N TYR A 392 16.61 -16.08 13.77
CA TYR A 392 16.21 -16.72 15.01
C TYR A 392 16.22 -18.26 14.89
N GLN A 393 15.79 -18.81 13.75
CA GLN A 393 15.84 -20.26 13.49
C GLN A 393 17.24 -20.80 13.19
N LYS A 394 18.24 -19.93 12.96
CA LYS A 394 19.63 -20.25 12.60
C LYS A 394 19.78 -20.91 11.22
N ASP A 395 18.85 -20.66 10.29
CA ASP A 395 18.91 -21.17 8.91
C ASP A 395 19.62 -20.17 7.97
N PHE A 396 20.95 -20.10 8.09
CA PHE A 396 21.79 -19.10 7.43
C PHE A 396 21.85 -19.15 5.89
N ASP A 397 21.42 -20.26 5.27
CA ASP A 397 21.51 -20.45 3.82
C ASP A 397 20.42 -19.68 3.05
N GLN A 398 19.24 -19.48 3.65
CA GLN A 398 18.19 -18.61 3.08
C GLN A 398 18.44 -17.15 3.46
N ASP A 399 18.94 -16.90 4.66
CA ASP A 399 19.26 -15.56 5.20
C ASP A 399 20.28 -14.76 4.41
N LYS A 400 21.17 -15.37 3.63
CA LYS A 400 22.17 -14.62 2.84
C LYS A 400 21.65 -14.15 1.49
N LEU A 401 20.67 -14.84 0.91
CA LEU A 401 20.11 -14.51 -0.41
C LEU A 401 19.04 -13.40 -0.33
N LEU A 402 18.31 -13.40 0.78
CA LEU A 402 17.23 -12.46 1.09
C LEU A 402 17.69 -10.99 1.20
N PRO A 403 18.69 -10.62 2.03
CA PRO A 403 19.07 -9.22 2.26
C PRO A 403 19.61 -8.51 1.02
N ASP A 404 20.27 -9.21 0.10
CA ASP A 404 20.75 -8.62 -1.17
C ASP A 404 19.58 -8.27 -2.12
N GLU A 405 18.56 -9.14 -2.25
CA GLU A 405 17.34 -8.84 -3.00
C GLU A 405 16.51 -7.73 -2.32
N TYR A 406 16.56 -7.66 -0.99
CA TYR A 406 15.84 -6.65 -0.21
C TYR A 406 16.50 -5.28 -0.17
N PHE A 407 17.83 -5.19 -0.28
CA PHE A 407 18.52 -3.92 -0.48
C PHE A 407 18.04 -3.22 -1.76
N TYR A 408 17.75 -3.98 -2.82
CA TYR A 408 17.14 -3.48 -4.05
C TYR A 408 15.70 -3.01 -3.84
N LEU A 409 14.87 -3.77 -3.11
CA LEU A 409 13.48 -3.37 -2.82
C LEU A 409 13.41 -2.10 -1.95
N ILE A 410 14.29 -1.95 -0.96
CA ILE A 410 14.37 -0.75 -0.11
C ILE A 410 14.80 0.46 -0.93
N HIS A 411 15.74 0.30 -1.87
CA HIS A 411 16.12 1.38 -2.77
C HIS A 411 14.96 1.81 -3.69
N ILE A 412 14.09 0.88 -4.08
CA ILE A 412 12.88 1.16 -4.86
C ILE A 412 11.81 1.89 -4.02
N ILE A 413 11.65 1.53 -2.74
CA ILE A 413 10.71 2.16 -1.79
C ILE A 413 11.18 3.56 -1.35
N GLN A 414 12.46 3.89 -1.46
CA GLN A 414 13.02 5.19 -1.07
C GLN A 414 12.81 6.30 -2.11
N TYR A 415 12.75 5.98 -3.41
CA TYR A 415 12.59 6.97 -4.47
C TYR A 415 11.28 7.79 -4.51
N PRO A 416 10.14 7.35 -3.95
CA PRO A 416 8.90 8.13 -3.97
C PRO A 416 8.70 9.06 -2.78
N PHE A 417 9.57 9.05 -1.76
CA PHE A 417 9.46 10.05 -0.71
C PHE A 417 9.72 11.43 -1.32
N ASP A 418 8.68 12.27 -1.33
CA ASP A 418 8.81 13.68 -1.68
C ASP A 418 9.84 14.30 -0.72
N LEU A 419 10.96 14.79 -1.26
CA LEU A 419 12.11 15.40 -0.56
C LEU A 419 11.74 16.59 0.38
N MET A 420 10.47 17.00 0.37
CA MET A 420 9.91 18.10 1.16
C MET A 420 9.22 17.62 2.45
N LEU A 421 8.94 16.31 2.61
CA LEU A 421 8.29 15.74 3.79
C LEU A 421 9.32 15.41 4.88
N SER A 422 9.77 16.45 5.57
CA SER A 422 10.91 16.41 6.53
C SER A 422 10.82 15.42 7.71
N GLN A 423 9.64 14.92 8.08
CA GLN A 423 9.48 14.07 9.27
C GLN A 423 9.59 12.57 8.99
N SER A 424 9.25 12.11 7.78
CA SER A 424 9.33 10.69 7.40
C SER A 424 10.76 10.24 7.08
N GLU A 425 11.63 11.16 6.64
CA GLU A 425 13.05 10.88 6.36
C GLU A 425 13.87 10.47 7.60
N ILE A 426 13.44 10.83 8.81
CA ILE A 426 14.21 10.58 10.05
C ILE A 426 14.27 9.09 10.40
N PHE A 427 13.26 8.30 10.02
CA PHE A 427 13.19 6.88 10.36
C PHE A 427 14.08 5.99 9.48
N TYR A 428 14.45 6.44 8.28
CA TYR A 428 15.18 5.65 7.29
C TYR A 428 16.66 5.38 7.65
N PRO A 429 17.47 6.36 8.12
CA PRO A 429 18.83 6.10 8.58
C PRO A 429 18.89 5.09 9.73
N SER A 430 17.90 5.14 10.64
CA SER A 430 17.77 4.17 11.73
C SER A 430 17.40 2.77 11.20
N PHE A 431 16.63 2.70 10.11
CA PHE A 431 16.22 1.44 9.48
C PHE A 431 17.37 0.78 8.71
N VAL A 432 18.16 1.56 7.95
CA VAL A 432 19.36 1.08 7.26
C VAL A 432 20.45 0.65 8.25
N ALA A 433 20.61 1.37 9.37
CA ALA A 433 21.51 0.95 10.43
C ALA A 433 21.13 -0.44 10.97
N HIS A 434 19.83 -0.70 11.19
CA HIS A 434 19.37 -2.01 11.67
C HIS A 434 19.59 -3.14 10.66
N LEU A 435 19.49 -2.86 9.36
CA LEU A 435 19.81 -3.82 8.30
C LEU A 435 21.31 -4.11 8.21
N LEU A 436 22.16 -3.09 8.35
CA LEU A 436 23.60 -3.28 8.40
C LEU A 436 24.00 -4.11 9.63
N ASP A 437 23.36 -3.88 10.78
CA ASP A 437 23.58 -4.68 12.00
C ASP A 437 23.13 -6.14 11.86
N ILE A 438 22.23 -6.45 10.93
CA ILE A 438 21.76 -7.81 10.64
C ILE A 438 22.69 -8.53 9.66
N VAL A 439 23.26 -7.79 8.71
CA VAL A 439 24.15 -8.35 7.67
C VAL A 439 25.59 -8.52 8.18
N LEU A 440 26.04 -7.69 9.11
CA LEU A 440 27.36 -7.75 9.78
C LEU A 440 27.36 -8.74 10.95
#